data_AF-A0A7Y2IC54-F1
#
_entry.id   AF-A0A7Y2IC54-F1
#
_cell.length_a   1.000
_cell.length_b   1.000
_cell.length_c   1.000
_cell.angle_alpha   90.00
_cell.angle_beta   90.00
_cell.angle_gamma   90.00
#
_symmetry.space_group_name_H-M   'P 1'
#
loop_
_entity.id
_entity.type
_entity.pdbx_description
1 polymer ?
#
loop_
_entity_poly.entity_id
_entity_poly.type
_entity_poly.pdbx_seq_one_letter_code
_entity_poly.pdbx_strand_id
1 'polypeptide(L)'
;AFDKIRIDDPVGAISVHGTVGIWGVMAVLFTNGDATFKGQFVGVVSIFAWAFLVSLAVWFVLKLIMGIRVSEEEEYEGVDISECGLEAYPEFTSAE
;
A
#
# COMPACT_ATOMS: atom_id res chain seq x y z
N ALA A 1 3.99 -14.17 1.78
CA ALA A 1 5.46 -13.91 1.81
C ALA A 1 5.79 -12.77 2.76
N PHE A 2 5.03 -11.67 2.67
CA PHE A 2 4.99 -10.62 3.68
C PHE A 2 4.53 -11.12 5.06
N ASP A 3 3.61 -12.09 5.11
CA ASP A 3 3.17 -12.75 6.36
C ASP A 3 4.33 -13.40 7.13
N LYS A 4 5.33 -13.94 6.43
CA LYS A 4 6.51 -14.56 7.06
C LYS A 4 7.36 -13.54 7.83
N ILE A 5 7.28 -12.27 7.45
CA ILE A 5 7.95 -11.15 8.13
C ILE A 5 6.96 -10.27 8.90
N ARG A 6 5.71 -10.73 9.08
CA ARG A 6 4.63 -10.04 9.80
C ARG A 6 4.34 -8.63 9.27
N ILE A 7 4.43 -8.48 7.94
CA ILE A 7 3.90 -7.30 7.25
C ILE A 7 2.56 -7.71 6.66
N ASP A 8 1.51 -6.99 7.06
CA ASP A 8 0.20 -7.11 6.47
C ASP A 8 0.07 -6.11 5.31
N ASP A 9 -0.15 -6.63 4.11
CA ASP A 9 -0.42 -5.87 2.88
C ASP A 9 -1.89 -6.12 2.51
N PRO A 10 -2.84 -5.35 3.10
CA PRO A 10 -4.24 -5.78 3.25
C PRO A 10 -4.95 -6.08 1.93
N VAL A 11 -4.53 -5.42 0.85
CA VAL A 11 -5.10 -5.56 -0.50
C VAL A 11 -4.08 -6.15 -1.49
N GLY A 12 -2.92 -6.60 -1.02
CA GLY A 12 -1.84 -7.11 -1.86
C GLY A 12 -1.20 -6.04 -2.76
N ALA A 13 -1.23 -4.77 -2.38
CA ALA A 13 -0.82 -3.64 -3.20
C ALA A 13 0.66 -3.74 -3.63
N ILE A 14 1.55 -4.20 -2.75
CA ILE A 14 2.98 -4.33 -3.06
C ILE A 14 3.20 -5.47 -4.06
N SER A 15 2.43 -6.55 -3.92
CA SER A 15 2.51 -7.70 -4.82
C SER A 15 2.01 -7.34 -6.22
N VAL A 16 0.82 -6.74 -6.34
CA VAL A 16 0.20 -6.47 -7.65
C VAL A 16 0.71 -5.20 -8.32
N HIS A 17 1.09 -4.16 -7.59
CA HIS A 17 1.55 -2.90 -8.19
C HIS A 17 3.06 -2.73 -8.09
N GLY A 18 3.65 -2.99 -6.92
CA GLY A 18 5.11 -2.88 -6.73
C GLY A 18 5.88 -3.88 -7.58
N THR A 19 5.62 -5.17 -7.40
CA THR A 19 6.37 -6.24 -8.09
C THR A 19 6.09 -6.26 -9.59
N VAL A 20 4.81 -6.20 -10.00
CA VAL A 20 4.43 -6.19 -11.42
C VAL A 20 4.87 -4.89 -12.10
N GLY A 21 4.86 -3.76 -11.41
CA GLY A 21 5.38 -2.50 -11.92
C GLY A 21 6.87 -2.57 -12.24
N ILE A 22 7.68 -3.11 -11.32
CA ILE A 22 9.11 -3.34 -11.56
C ILE A 22 9.32 -4.25 -12.77
N TRP A 23 8.58 -5.38 -12.82
CA TRP A 23 8.65 -6.28 -13.96
C TRP A 23 8.28 -5.57 -15.28
N GLY A 24 7.20 -4.79 -15.29
CA GLY A 24 6.73 -4.08 -16.48
C GLY A 24 7.75 -3.09 -17.02
N VAL A 25 8.40 -2.31 -16.15
CA VAL A 25 9.47 -1.37 -16.54
C VAL A 25 10.66 -2.14 -17.14
N MET A 26 11.06 -3.25 -16.53
CA MET A 26 12.15 -4.07 -17.05
C MET A 26 11.81 -4.79 -18.37
N ALA A 27 10.55 -5.19 -18.55
CA ALA A 27 10.07 -5.88 -19.76
C ALA A 27 10.11 -5.00 -21.01
N VAL A 28 10.20 -3.66 -20.87
CA VAL A 28 10.39 -2.73 -22.00
C VAL A 28 11.64 -3.07 -22.83
N LEU A 29 12.65 -3.70 -22.22
CA LEU A 29 13.85 -4.18 -22.93
C LEU A 29 13.54 -5.18 -24.05
N PHE A 30 12.40 -5.86 -23.99
CA PHE A 30 12.00 -6.84 -25.02
C PHE A 30 11.23 -6.20 -26.18
N THR A 31 10.72 -4.99 -26.00
CA THR A 31 9.80 -4.35 -26.96
C THR A 31 10.36 -3.06 -27.57
N ASN A 32 11.37 -2.45 -26.94
CA ASN A 32 11.99 -1.22 -27.41
C ASN A 32 13.52 -1.36 -27.52
N GLY A 33 14.04 -1.30 -28.75
CA GLY A 33 15.48 -1.42 -29.04
C GLY A 33 16.35 -0.29 -28.49
N ASP A 34 15.77 0.87 -28.20
CA ASP A 34 16.48 2.01 -27.59
C ASP A 34 16.55 1.89 -26.06
N ALA A 35 15.79 0.99 -25.46
CA ALA A 35 15.79 0.79 -24.02
C ALA A 35 17.09 0.11 -23.58
N THR A 36 17.74 0.67 -22.56
CA THR A 36 18.93 0.07 -21.95
C THR A 36 18.60 -0.48 -20.56
N PHE A 37 19.22 -1.60 -20.19
CA PHE A 37 19.05 -2.17 -18.85
C PHE A 37 19.36 -1.14 -17.75
N LYS A 38 20.46 -0.39 -17.92
CA LYS A 38 20.86 0.66 -16.99
C LYS A 38 19.78 1.74 -16.87
N GLY A 39 19.20 2.19 -17.98
CA GLY A 39 18.13 3.19 -17.98
C GLY A 39 16.89 2.70 -17.23
N GLN A 40 16.41 1.49 -17.52
CA GLN A 40 15.23 0.92 -16.86
C GLN A 40 15.48 0.70 -15.37
N PHE A 41 16.64 0.14 -15.00
CA PHE A 41 17.00 -0.09 -13.60
C PHE A 41 17.11 1.22 -12.80
N VAL A 42 17.77 2.25 -13.35
CA VAL A 42 17.84 3.57 -12.71
C VAL A 42 16.44 4.17 -12.59
N GLY A 43 15.58 4.00 -13.59
CA GLY A 43 14.17 4.42 -13.54
C GLY A 43 13.41 3.75 -12.39
N VAL A 44 13.48 2.42 -12.27
CA VAL A 44 12.88 1.66 -11.17
C VAL A 44 13.33 2.18 -9.80
N VAL A 45 14.64 2.31 -9.60
CA VAL A 45 15.21 2.79 -8.33
C VAL A 45 14.76 4.22 -8.04
N SER A 46 14.72 5.07 -9.06
CA SER A 46 14.30 6.47 -8.91
C SER A 46 12.83 6.59 -8.50
N ILE A 47 11.95 5.82 -9.16
CA ILE A 47 10.53 5.78 -8.83
C ILE A 47 10.34 5.26 -7.40
N PHE A 48 11.00 4.15 -7.05
CA PHE A 48 10.91 3.57 -5.70
C PHE A 48 11.39 4.54 -4.63
N ALA A 49 12.58 5.12 -4.80
CA ALA A 49 13.17 6.04 -3.83
C ALA A 49 12.30 7.28 -3.64
N TRP A 50 11.81 7.88 -4.73
CA TRP A 50 10.92 9.03 -4.66
C TRP A 50 9.61 8.68 -3.95
N ALA A 51 8.89 7.66 -4.43
CA ALA A 51 7.60 7.28 -3.89
C ALA A 51 7.70 6.88 -2.41
N PHE A 52 8.68 6.07 -2.04
CA PHE A 52 8.87 5.62 -0.67
C PHE A 52 9.26 6.76 0.28
N LEU A 53 10.30 7.54 -0.05
CA LEU A 53 10.81 8.57 0.86
C LEU A 53 9.82 9.73 1.03
N VAL A 54 9.19 10.17 -0.06
CA VAL A 54 8.19 11.25 0.01
C VAL A 54 6.95 10.78 0.75
N SER A 55 6.44 9.58 0.46
CA SER A 55 5.29 9.04 1.19
C SER A 55 5.63 8.86 2.67
N LEU A 56 6.79 8.29 3.00
CA LEU A 56 7.23 8.13 4.39
C LEU A 56 7.28 9.47 5.13
N ALA A 57 7.82 10.51 4.49
CA ALA A 57 7.84 11.85 5.06
C ALA A 57 6.41 12.40 5.29
N VAL A 58 5.53 12.30 4.29
CA VAL A 58 4.14 12.75 4.40
C VAL A 58 3.39 12.00 5.51
N TRP A 59 3.44 10.67 5.52
CA TRP A 59 2.79 9.85 6.54
C TRP A 59 3.33 10.12 7.94
N PHE A 60 4.65 10.34 8.07
CA PHE A 60 5.26 10.69 9.35
C PHE A 60 4.79 12.06 9.85
N VAL A 61 4.72 13.07 8.98
CA VAL A 61 4.20 14.40 9.34
C VAL A 61 2.73 14.33 9.76
N LEU A 62 1.88 13.63 9.00
CA LEU A 62 0.47 13.43 9.36
C LEU A 62 0.33 12.72 10.71
N LYS A 63 1.15 11.69 10.96
CA LYS A 63 1.18 10.97 12.23
C LYS A 63 1.49 11.90 13.41
N LEU A 64 2.37 12.88 13.24
CA LEU A 64 2.74 13.82 14.31
C LEU A 64 1.67 14.89 14.57
N ILE A 65 0.92 15.30 13.54
CA ILE A 65 -0.02 16.43 13.64
C ILE A 65 -1.40 15.97 14.11
N MET A 66 -1.90 14.86 13.54
CA MET A 66 -3.29 14.43 13.75
C MET A 66 -3.44 12.92 14.02
N GLY A 67 -2.40 12.13 13.81
CA GLY A 67 -2.51 10.67 13.83
C GLY A 67 -3.06 10.13 12.49
N ILE A 68 -2.77 8.87 12.20
CA ILE A 68 -3.16 8.22 10.92
C ILE A 68 -3.80 6.84 11.11
N ARG A 69 -4.02 6.43 12.36
CA ARG A 69 -4.66 5.17 12.73
C ARG A 69 -5.72 5.49 13.78
N VAL A 70 -6.86 4.82 13.68
CA VAL A 70 -7.93 4.86 14.67
C VAL A 70 -7.45 4.33 16.03
N SER A 71 -8.22 4.57 17.08
CA SER A 71 -7.93 4.00 18.40
C SER A 71 -8.04 2.46 18.39
N GLU A 72 -7.44 1.79 19.38
CA GLU A 72 -7.50 0.33 19.50
C GLU A 72 -8.93 -0.18 19.74
N GLU A 73 -9.75 0.62 20.43
CA GLU A 73 -11.18 0.36 20.63
C GLU A 73 -11.95 0.42 19.30
N GLU A 74 -11.79 1.50 18.53
CA GLU A 74 -12.42 1.64 17.21
C GLU A 74 -11.92 0.60 16.19
N GLU A 75 -10.65 0.18 16.29
CA GLU A 75 -10.10 -0.91 15.47
C GLU A 75 -10.74 -2.26 15.83
N TYR A 76 -11.04 -2.50 17.11
CA TYR A 76 -11.69 -3.74 17.57
C TYR A 76 -13.18 -3.78 17.23
N GLU A 77 -13.89 -2.67 17.38
CA GLU A 77 -15.32 -2.55 17.05
C GLU A 77 -15.57 -2.54 15.54
N GLY A 78 -14.60 -2.06 14.75
CA GLY A 78 -14.73 -1.85 13.32
C GLY A 78 -15.06 -0.40 12.98
N VAL A 79 -14.38 0.13 11.96
CA VAL A 79 -14.48 1.55 11.58
C VAL A 79 -15.84 1.94 11.01
N ASP A 80 -16.67 0.96 10.59
CA ASP A 80 -18.02 1.22 10.10
C ASP A 80 -18.90 1.86 11.19
N ILE A 81 -18.80 1.41 12.45
CA ILE A 81 -19.56 1.97 13.57
C ILE A 81 -19.07 3.38 13.91
N SER A 82 -17.76 3.57 14.05
CA SER A 82 -17.18 4.84 14.49
C SER A 82 -17.19 5.93 13.41
N GLU A 83 -17.00 5.57 12.14
CA GLU A 83 -16.97 6.52 11.03
C GLU A 83 -18.32 6.69 10.32
N CYS A 84 -19.09 5.60 10.15
CA CYS A 84 -20.35 5.62 9.40
C CYS A 84 -21.60 5.60 10.30
N GLY A 85 -21.47 5.25 11.59
CA GLY A 85 -22.58 5.17 12.54
C GLY A 85 -23.52 3.98 12.28
N LEU A 86 -23.11 3.01 11.47
CA LEU A 86 -23.89 1.85 11.07
C LEU A 86 -22.98 0.69 10.65
N GLU A 87 -23.44 -0.54 10.85
CA GLU A 87 -22.80 -1.74 10.28
C GLU A 87 -22.98 -1.74 8.76
N ALA A 88 -21.93 -2.05 8.00
CA ALA A 88 -22.05 -2.15 6.53
C ALA A 88 -22.96 -3.31 6.08
N TYR A 89 -23.07 -4.36 6.90
CA TYR A 89 -23.74 -5.62 6.58
C TYR A 89 -24.58 -6.15 7.76
N PRO A 90 -25.58 -5.39 8.25
CA PRO A 90 -26.35 -5.73 9.45
C PRO A 90 -27.16 -7.02 9.33
N GLU A 91 -27.43 -7.49 8.11
CA GLU A 91 -28.08 -8.78 7.85
C GLU A 91 -27.16 -10.00 8.09
N PHE A 92 -25.85 -9.78 8.18
CA PHE A 92 -24.85 -10.81 8.44
C PHE A 92 -24.29 -10.78 9.86
N THR A 93 -24.57 -9.74 10.63
CA THR A 93 -24.36 -9.75 12.08
C THR A 93 -25.37 -10.73 12.65
N SER A 94 -24.91 -11.90 13.09
CA SER A 94 -25.77 -12.89 13.72
C SER A 94 -26.59 -12.21 14.80
N ALA A 95 -27.92 -12.25 14.65
CA ALA A 95 -28.83 -11.85 15.72
C ALA A 95 -28.44 -12.64 16.97
N GLU A 96 -28.07 -11.92 18.03
CA GLU A 96 -28.29 -12.45 19.38
C GLU A 96 -29.79 -12.59 19.63
#